data_AF-A0AAW1NP07-F1
#
_entry.id   AF-A0AAW1NP07-F1
#
_cell.length_a   1.000
_cell.length_b   1.000
_cell.length_c   1.000
_cell.angle_alpha   90.00
_cell.angle_beta   90.00
_cell.angle_gamma   90.00
#
_symmetry.space_group_name_H-M   'P 1'
#
loop_
_entity.id
_entity.type
_entity.pdbx_description
1 polymer ?
#
loop_
_entity_poly.entity_id
_entity_poly.type
_entity_poly.pdbx_seq_one_letter_code
_entity_poly.pdbx_strand_id
1 'polypeptide(L)'
;MGTRNGLRDVLQLLPRVRHAFAYGSAVHLQPGLYAPERAQQQLVDFIMAVDDTDAWHKQNIERNRSHYSCLAAFGPRAVLFNADQIGAGVHFNTAIPWGKQKPVLELQQDAQVSSALQQNLKSALTASLLMLPPSFSREELFSTIVGLSYLGDIRMGFAEDSRKVQRIVAGSFQGLQRMYIPLMQGFKGLAVSVKATSMSPLWHQDMQPECRLHLLSRLPAGVLRGLGTAQGMQLPDTLDRMAIAERVIERGREGRAVRSAIARIVRASSRQQALAGLLMAGIPASVRYLWQKMSKAWHPAGTIR
;
A
#
# COMPACT_ATOMS: atom_id res chain seq x y z
N MET A 1 -1.03 9.93 -25.95
CA MET A 1 -0.76 11.29 -25.44
C MET A 1 -1.96 11.95 -24.73
N GLY A 2 -3.23 11.53 -24.94
CA GLY A 2 -4.41 12.19 -24.33
C GLY A 2 -4.76 11.85 -22.86
N THR A 3 -4.23 10.77 -22.29
CA THR A 3 -4.60 10.27 -20.95
C THR A 3 -3.92 10.98 -19.77
N ARG A 4 -2.72 11.52 -19.96
CA ARG A 4 -1.96 12.18 -18.87
C ARG A 4 -2.52 13.55 -18.51
N ASN A 5 -3.06 14.27 -19.49
CA ASN A 5 -3.54 15.64 -19.30
C ASN A 5 -4.85 15.64 -18.50
N GLY A 6 -5.79 14.76 -18.83
CA GLY A 6 -7.09 14.71 -18.14
C GLY A 6 -7.04 14.35 -16.64
N LEU A 7 -5.99 13.70 -16.14
CA LEU A 7 -5.83 13.46 -14.71
C LEU A 7 -5.17 14.63 -13.98
N ARG A 8 -4.34 15.42 -14.67
CA ARG A 8 -3.75 16.64 -14.12
C ARG A 8 -4.76 17.78 -14.02
N ASP A 9 -5.73 17.82 -14.93
CA ASP A 9 -6.78 18.83 -14.93
C ASP A 9 -7.65 18.74 -13.64
N VAL A 10 -7.75 17.56 -13.01
CA VAL A 10 -8.39 17.41 -11.69
C VAL A 10 -7.75 18.32 -10.64
N LEU A 11 -6.42 18.46 -10.67
CA LEU A 11 -5.69 19.27 -9.70
C LEU A 11 -5.98 20.76 -9.86
N GLN A 12 -6.43 21.20 -11.05
CA GLN A 12 -6.79 22.60 -11.29
C GLN A 12 -8.12 22.98 -10.62
N LEU A 13 -9.00 22.00 -10.37
CA LEU A 13 -10.26 22.22 -9.66
C LEU A 13 -10.10 22.31 -8.14
N LEU A 14 -8.92 21.97 -7.62
CA LEU A 14 -8.69 21.84 -6.19
C LEU A 14 -7.80 22.99 -5.66
N PRO A 15 -7.86 23.29 -4.35
CA PRO A 15 -6.85 24.13 -3.73
C PRO A 15 -5.46 23.50 -3.85
N ARG A 16 -4.42 24.29 -3.63
CA ARG A 16 -3.02 23.90 -3.87
C ARG A 16 -2.71 22.53 -3.27
N VAL A 17 -2.36 21.60 -4.14
CA VAL A 17 -1.84 20.28 -3.77
C VAL A 17 -0.31 20.33 -3.87
N ARG A 18 0.37 19.67 -2.94
CA ARG A 18 1.83 19.58 -2.94
C ARG A 18 2.30 18.38 -3.74
N HIS A 19 1.63 17.25 -3.56
CA HIS A 19 1.93 16.01 -4.26
C HIS A 19 0.64 15.25 -4.54
N ALA A 20 0.53 14.58 -5.69
CA ALA A 20 -0.66 13.81 -6.02
C ALA A 20 -0.35 12.50 -6.77
N PHE A 21 -0.98 11.42 -6.32
CA PHE A 21 -0.97 10.11 -6.97
C PHE A 21 -2.38 9.74 -7.41
N ALA A 22 -2.52 9.20 -8.62
CA ALA A 22 -3.71 8.44 -9.01
C ALA A 22 -3.41 6.93 -8.93
N TYR A 23 -4.29 6.14 -8.32
CA TYR A 23 -4.14 4.69 -8.14
C TYR A 23 -5.48 3.93 -8.22
N GLY A 24 -5.42 2.60 -8.14
CA GLY A 24 -6.60 1.73 -8.13
C GLY A 24 -6.79 0.91 -9.42
N SER A 25 -7.82 0.05 -9.44
CA SER A 25 -8.09 -0.89 -10.54
C SER A 25 -8.51 -0.21 -11.84
N ALA A 26 -9.01 1.02 -11.72
CA ALA A 26 -9.33 1.90 -12.82
C ALA A 26 -8.06 2.30 -13.60
N VAL A 27 -6.94 2.26 -12.90
CA VAL A 27 -5.71 2.91 -13.29
C VAL A 27 -4.66 1.89 -13.75
N HIS A 28 -4.67 0.71 -13.13
CA HIS A 28 -4.09 -0.53 -13.69
C HIS A 28 -5.19 -1.59 -13.78
N LEU A 29 -5.57 -1.97 -15.01
CA LEU A 29 -6.57 -3.00 -15.23
C LEU A 29 -6.08 -4.34 -14.67
N GLN A 30 -6.88 -4.94 -13.79
CA GLN A 30 -6.62 -6.26 -13.23
C GLN A 30 -7.32 -7.32 -14.10
N PRO A 31 -6.58 -8.24 -14.75
CA PRO A 31 -7.18 -9.25 -15.62
C PRO A 31 -8.25 -10.08 -14.91
N GLY A 32 -9.39 -10.31 -15.58
CA GLY A 32 -10.46 -11.18 -15.11
C GLY A 32 -11.32 -10.68 -13.95
N LEU A 33 -11.06 -9.47 -13.41
CA LEU A 33 -11.81 -8.96 -12.24
C LEU A 33 -13.17 -8.34 -12.61
N TYR A 34 -13.33 -7.84 -13.84
CA TYR A 34 -14.55 -7.15 -14.28
C TYR A 34 -14.94 -7.55 -15.69
N ALA A 35 -16.24 -7.69 -15.95
CA ALA A 35 -16.77 -7.75 -17.30
C ALA A 35 -16.41 -6.44 -18.06
N PRO A 36 -16.15 -6.50 -19.39
CA PRO A 36 -15.71 -5.36 -20.18
C PRO A 36 -16.61 -4.12 -20.03
N GLU A 37 -17.92 -4.33 -19.91
CA GLU A 37 -18.94 -3.28 -19.75
C GLU A 37 -18.81 -2.53 -18.41
N ARG A 38 -18.39 -3.20 -17.34
CA ARG A 38 -18.20 -2.59 -16.01
C ARG A 38 -16.83 -1.94 -15.82
N ALA A 39 -15.88 -2.17 -16.72
CA ALA A 39 -14.54 -1.58 -16.65
C ALA A 39 -14.58 -0.03 -16.83
N GLN A 40 -15.52 0.47 -17.63
CA GLN A 40 -15.67 1.90 -17.90
C GLN A 40 -16.24 2.70 -16.70
N GLN A 41 -16.93 2.05 -15.76
CA GLN A 41 -17.58 2.69 -14.61
C GLN A 41 -16.70 2.78 -13.34
N GLN A 42 -15.44 2.38 -13.40
CA GLN A 42 -14.61 2.33 -12.19
C GLN A 42 -14.21 3.73 -11.69
N LEU A 43 -14.12 3.91 -10.39
CA LEU A 43 -13.60 5.14 -9.77
C LEU A 43 -12.06 5.19 -9.88
N VAL A 44 -11.51 6.37 -10.17
CA VAL A 44 -10.07 6.63 -10.04
C VAL A 44 -9.82 7.13 -8.62
N ASP A 45 -8.91 6.48 -7.91
CA ASP A 45 -8.56 6.89 -6.55
C ASP A 45 -7.39 7.88 -6.61
N PHE A 46 -7.49 8.99 -5.88
CA PHE A 46 -6.41 9.96 -5.74
C PHE A 46 -5.94 10.04 -4.28
N ILE A 47 -4.62 10.10 -4.08
CA ILE A 47 -4.01 10.51 -2.81
C ILE A 47 -3.33 11.85 -3.04
N MET A 48 -3.63 12.82 -2.18
CA MET A 48 -3.07 14.18 -2.25
C MET A 48 -2.37 14.50 -0.94
N ALA A 49 -1.11 14.93 -1.02
CA ALA A 49 -0.40 15.53 0.09
C ALA A 49 -0.54 17.05 0.01
N VAL A 50 -0.87 17.66 1.13
CA VAL A 50 -1.10 19.11 1.29
C VAL A 50 -0.31 19.60 2.50
N ASP A 51 0.04 20.89 2.53
CA ASP A 51 0.87 21.45 3.60
C ASP A 51 0.11 21.55 4.94
N ASP A 52 -1.16 21.95 4.90
CA ASP A 52 -2.06 22.07 6.04
C ASP A 52 -3.44 21.55 5.63
N THR A 53 -3.86 20.45 6.26
CA THR A 53 -5.13 19.80 5.93
C THR A 53 -6.34 20.65 6.32
N ASP A 54 -6.31 21.38 7.43
CA ASP A 54 -7.42 22.22 7.89
C ASP A 54 -7.63 23.40 6.96
N ALA A 55 -6.55 24.11 6.64
CA ALA A 55 -6.57 25.21 5.71
C ALA A 55 -6.97 24.76 4.30
N TRP A 56 -6.48 23.60 3.84
CA TRP A 56 -6.83 23.05 2.54
C TRP A 56 -8.31 22.68 2.47
N HIS A 57 -8.83 21.99 3.49
CA HIS A 57 -10.25 21.62 3.57
C HIS A 57 -11.15 22.85 3.64
N LYS A 58 -10.77 23.89 4.38
CA LYS A 58 -11.50 25.17 4.41
C LYS A 58 -11.68 25.75 3.00
N GLN A 59 -10.58 25.88 2.27
CA GLN A 59 -10.59 26.41 0.90
C GLN A 59 -11.36 25.49 -0.06
N ASN A 60 -11.24 24.17 0.09
CA ASN A 60 -11.92 23.23 -0.80
C ASN A 60 -13.43 23.18 -0.55
N ILE A 61 -13.89 23.39 0.69
CA ILE A 61 -15.32 23.48 1.02
C ILE A 61 -15.94 24.72 0.37
N GLU A 62 -15.23 25.85 0.39
CA GLU A 62 -15.67 27.09 -0.26
C GLU A 62 -15.76 26.94 -1.79
N ARG A 63 -14.77 26.30 -2.42
CA ARG A 63 -14.72 26.10 -3.87
C ARG A 63 -15.62 24.98 -4.37
N ASN A 64 -15.68 23.88 -3.63
CA ASN A 64 -16.24 22.60 -4.06
C ASN A 64 -17.12 21.97 -2.97
N ARG A 65 -18.13 22.72 -2.48
CA ARG A 65 -19.02 22.27 -1.40
C ARG A 65 -19.68 20.91 -1.66
N SER A 66 -19.98 20.60 -2.92
CA SER A 66 -20.58 19.35 -3.38
C SER A 66 -19.68 18.12 -3.24
N HIS A 67 -18.36 18.30 -3.05
CA HIS A 67 -17.43 17.19 -2.79
C HIS A 67 -17.56 16.60 -1.39
N TYR A 68 -18.21 17.33 -0.48
CA TYR A 68 -18.33 16.98 0.92
C TYR A 68 -19.77 16.61 1.29
N SER A 69 -19.91 15.71 2.26
CA SER A 69 -21.21 15.41 2.87
C SER A 69 -21.78 16.62 3.63
N CYS A 70 -22.93 16.43 4.28
CA CYS A 70 -23.53 17.46 5.14
C CYS A 70 -22.58 17.92 6.26
N LEU A 71 -21.61 17.10 6.67
CA LEU A 71 -20.66 17.41 7.74
C LEU A 71 -19.80 18.66 7.48
N ALA A 72 -19.56 19.02 6.21
CA ALA A 72 -18.85 20.25 5.89
C ALA A 72 -19.62 21.53 6.29
N ALA A 73 -20.92 21.44 6.61
CA ALA A 73 -21.68 22.56 7.19
C ALA A 73 -21.18 22.94 8.59
N PHE A 74 -20.45 22.06 9.27
CA PHE A 74 -19.85 22.29 10.59
C PHE A 74 -18.36 22.69 10.52
N GLY A 75 -17.85 22.98 9.31
CA GLY A 75 -16.48 23.45 9.09
C GLY A 75 -15.42 22.34 8.90
N PRO A 76 -14.17 22.73 8.56
CA PRO A 76 -13.09 21.79 8.21
C PRO A 76 -12.69 20.88 9.37
N ARG A 77 -12.73 21.35 10.61
CA ARG A 77 -12.43 20.53 11.79
C ARG A 77 -13.41 19.39 12.01
N ALA A 78 -14.69 19.55 11.67
CA ALA A 78 -15.64 18.44 11.74
C ALA A 78 -15.37 17.39 10.65
N VAL A 79 -14.84 17.83 9.50
CA VAL A 79 -14.39 16.95 8.40
C VAL A 79 -13.11 16.20 8.80
N LEU A 80 -12.18 16.88 9.48
CA LEU A 80 -10.91 16.34 9.96
C LEU A 80 -11.00 15.51 11.23
N PHE A 81 -11.94 15.80 12.13
CA PHE A 81 -12.20 14.97 13.30
C PHE A 81 -12.44 13.51 12.89
N ASN A 82 -13.04 13.30 11.71
CA ASN A 82 -13.23 11.99 11.14
C ASN A 82 -11.99 11.40 10.46
N ALA A 83 -11.00 12.20 10.06
CA ALA A 83 -9.74 11.73 9.48
C ALA A 83 -8.70 11.40 10.56
N ASP A 84 -8.65 12.21 11.62
CA ASP A 84 -7.74 12.05 12.76
C ASP A 84 -8.01 10.76 13.56
N GLN A 85 -9.24 10.25 13.48
CA GLN A 85 -9.66 8.99 14.12
C GLN A 85 -9.42 7.75 13.23
N ILE A 86 -9.00 7.92 11.97
CA ILE A 86 -8.81 6.83 10.99
C ILE A 86 -7.33 6.68 10.64
N GLY A 87 -6.62 5.84 11.39
CA GLY A 87 -5.29 5.36 11.03
C GLY A 87 -4.32 6.49 10.60
N ALA A 88 -3.82 6.45 9.37
CA ALA A 88 -2.74 7.32 8.87
C ALA A 88 -3.10 8.82 8.70
N GLY A 89 -4.19 9.31 9.30
CA GLY A 89 -4.59 10.73 9.23
C GLY A 89 -5.05 11.17 7.84
N VAL A 90 -5.82 10.32 7.14
CA VAL A 90 -6.26 10.57 5.74
C VAL A 90 -7.77 10.76 5.68
N HIS A 91 -8.22 11.86 5.07
CA HIS A 91 -9.62 12.10 4.74
C HIS A 91 -9.97 11.61 3.33
N PHE A 92 -11.18 11.08 3.14
CA PHE A 92 -11.66 10.59 1.84
C PHE A 92 -12.92 11.32 1.39
N ASN A 93 -12.86 11.97 0.23
CA ASN A 93 -14.04 12.32 -0.55
C ASN A 93 -14.25 11.23 -1.62
N THR A 94 -15.49 10.74 -1.79
CA THR A 94 -15.78 9.59 -2.68
C THR A 94 -16.81 9.93 -3.74
N ALA A 95 -16.75 9.23 -4.87
CA ALA A 95 -17.70 9.33 -5.98
C ALA A 95 -17.89 10.75 -6.56
N ILE A 96 -16.83 11.55 -6.58
CA ILE A 96 -16.82 12.85 -7.26
C ILE A 96 -16.84 12.61 -8.78
N PRO A 97 -17.83 13.12 -9.53
CA PRO A 97 -17.89 12.98 -10.98
C PRO A 97 -16.76 13.75 -11.68
N TRP A 98 -16.08 13.12 -12.65
CA TRP A 98 -15.03 13.75 -13.46
C TRP A 98 -14.89 13.06 -14.84
N GLY A 99 -14.48 13.82 -15.87
CA GLY A 99 -14.35 13.38 -17.28
C GLY A 99 -13.25 12.34 -17.60
N LYS A 100 -13.32 11.71 -18.79
CA LYS A 100 -12.70 10.41 -19.16
C LYS A 100 -11.16 10.27 -19.17
N GLN A 101 -10.76 8.99 -19.05
CA GLN A 101 -9.48 8.28 -19.35
C GLN A 101 -8.41 8.18 -18.24
N LYS A 102 -7.80 6.98 -18.10
CA LYS A 102 -7.12 6.50 -16.89
C LYS A 102 -5.78 5.80 -17.17
N PRO A 103 -4.67 6.26 -16.56
CA PRO A 103 -3.59 5.40 -16.06
C PRO A 103 -2.84 5.98 -14.83
N VAL A 104 -1.93 5.20 -14.20
CA VAL A 104 -1.34 5.58 -12.88
C VAL A 104 -0.27 6.57 -13.19
N LEU A 105 -0.40 7.74 -12.59
CA LEU A 105 0.47 8.86 -12.86
C LEU A 105 0.75 9.55 -11.54
N GLU A 106 2.03 9.74 -11.27
CA GLU A 106 2.48 10.80 -10.38
C GLU A 106 2.16 12.10 -11.11
N LEU A 107 1.16 12.83 -10.60
CA LEU A 107 0.59 13.98 -11.31
C LEU A 107 1.38 15.25 -11.00
N GLN A 108 1.88 15.33 -9.77
CA GLN A 108 2.68 16.42 -9.25
C GLN A 108 3.73 15.86 -8.29
N GLN A 109 4.98 16.28 -8.47
CA GLN A 109 6.14 15.76 -7.74
C GLN A 109 6.56 16.71 -6.62
N ASP A 110 7.00 16.12 -5.51
CA ASP A 110 7.61 16.82 -4.38
C ASP A 110 8.82 16.00 -3.91
N ALA A 111 9.96 16.65 -3.71
CA ALA A 111 11.21 15.97 -3.43
C ALA A 111 11.19 15.17 -2.11
N GLN A 112 10.50 15.67 -1.08
CA GLN A 112 10.41 14.98 0.22
C GLN A 112 9.56 13.72 0.09
N VAL A 113 8.42 13.82 -0.60
CA VAL A 113 7.54 12.66 -0.88
C VAL A 113 8.25 11.62 -1.74
N SER A 114 8.95 12.03 -2.79
CA SER A 114 9.72 11.12 -3.64
C SER A 114 10.84 10.42 -2.85
N SER A 115 11.54 11.12 -1.96
CA SER A 115 12.54 10.53 -1.06
C SER A 115 11.93 9.51 -0.10
N ALA A 116 10.80 9.84 0.53
CA ALA A 116 10.08 8.94 1.42
C ALA A 116 9.59 7.68 0.68
N LEU A 117 9.11 7.82 -0.56
CA LEU A 117 8.72 6.71 -1.41
C LEU A 117 9.91 5.80 -1.73
N GLN A 118 11.07 6.37 -2.07
CA GLN A 118 12.30 5.59 -2.31
C GLN A 118 12.73 4.81 -1.07
N GLN A 119 12.64 5.42 0.12
CA GLN A 119 12.91 4.72 1.37
C GLN A 119 11.90 3.59 1.62
N ASN A 120 10.62 3.85 1.38
CA ASN A 120 9.57 2.83 1.51
C ASN A 120 9.78 1.64 0.58
N LEU A 121 10.14 1.87 -0.70
CA LEU A 121 10.47 0.80 -1.64
C LEU A 121 11.64 -0.06 -1.13
N LYS A 122 12.72 0.57 -0.64
CA LYS A 122 13.86 -0.14 -0.05
C LYS A 122 13.47 -0.94 1.19
N SER A 123 12.64 -0.38 2.06
CA SER A 123 12.15 -1.08 3.25
C SER A 123 11.25 -2.27 2.92
N ALA A 124 10.33 -2.13 1.96
CA ALA A 124 9.46 -3.21 1.50
C ALA A 124 10.26 -4.35 0.85
N LEU A 125 11.26 -4.01 0.02
CA LEU A 125 12.17 -4.99 -0.56
C LEU A 125 12.97 -5.71 0.54
N THR A 126 13.56 -4.97 1.48
CA THR A 126 14.32 -5.54 2.61
C THR A 126 13.49 -6.50 3.45
N ALA A 127 12.28 -6.10 3.85
CA ALA A 127 11.36 -6.96 4.59
C ALA A 127 10.98 -8.22 3.81
N SER A 128 10.80 -8.10 2.49
CA SER A 128 10.45 -9.23 1.63
C SER A 128 11.62 -10.22 1.50
N LEU A 129 12.85 -9.74 1.28
CA LEU A 129 14.05 -10.58 1.25
C LEU A 129 14.23 -11.36 2.56
N LEU A 130 13.98 -10.72 3.71
CA LEU A 130 14.02 -11.37 5.01
C LEU A 130 13.01 -12.52 5.17
N MET A 131 11.88 -12.46 4.44
CA MET A 131 10.80 -13.44 4.48
C MET A 131 10.88 -14.51 3.37
N LEU A 132 11.66 -14.25 2.32
CA LEU A 132 11.83 -15.14 1.18
C LEU A 132 12.84 -16.27 1.50
N PRO A 133 12.71 -17.42 0.82
CA PRO A 133 13.69 -18.51 0.90
C PRO A 133 15.04 -18.13 0.27
N PRO A 134 16.09 -18.97 0.41
CA PRO A 134 17.42 -18.72 -0.16
C PRO A 134 17.40 -18.54 -1.68
N SER A 135 16.47 -19.21 -2.37
CA SER A 135 16.28 -19.09 -3.82
C SER A 135 14.81 -18.77 -4.13
N PHE A 136 14.55 -17.77 -4.96
CA PHE A 136 13.18 -17.33 -5.28
C PHE A 136 13.06 -16.72 -6.68
N SER A 137 11.83 -16.71 -7.20
CA SER A 137 11.42 -16.15 -8.50
C SER A 137 10.94 -14.69 -8.40
N ARG A 138 10.69 -14.04 -9.55
CA ARG A 138 10.11 -12.67 -9.59
C ARG A 138 8.72 -12.67 -8.99
N GLU A 139 7.96 -13.69 -9.35
CA GLU A 139 6.58 -13.88 -8.96
C GLU A 139 6.49 -13.99 -7.43
N GLU A 140 7.37 -14.76 -6.80
CA GLU A 140 7.46 -14.87 -5.35
C GLU A 140 7.89 -13.56 -4.69
N LEU A 141 8.88 -12.87 -5.25
CA LEU A 141 9.32 -11.57 -4.75
C LEU A 141 8.18 -10.56 -4.74
N PHE A 142 7.54 -10.37 -5.90
CA PHE A 142 6.47 -9.40 -6.07
C PHE A 142 5.24 -9.76 -5.25
N SER A 143 4.91 -11.05 -5.15
CA SER A 143 3.84 -11.53 -4.26
C SER A 143 4.15 -11.27 -2.79
N THR A 144 5.40 -11.42 -2.37
CA THR A 144 5.82 -11.13 -0.99
C THR A 144 5.72 -9.64 -0.70
N ILE A 145 6.25 -8.79 -1.60
CA ILE A 145 6.20 -7.32 -1.48
C ILE A 145 4.77 -6.82 -1.42
N VAL A 146 3.93 -7.20 -2.39
CA VAL A 146 2.51 -6.80 -2.42
C VAL A 146 1.77 -7.36 -1.20
N GLY A 147 2.11 -8.59 -0.81
CA GLY A 147 1.53 -9.28 0.33
C GLY A 147 1.78 -8.58 1.67
N LEU A 148 2.85 -7.79 1.82
CA LEU A 148 3.17 -7.09 3.08
C LEU A 148 1.98 -6.28 3.61
N SER A 149 1.29 -5.55 2.74
CA SER A 149 0.14 -4.70 3.09
C SER A 149 -1.12 -5.49 3.50
N TYR A 150 -1.13 -6.80 3.25
CA TYR A 150 -2.24 -7.71 3.55
C TYR A 150 -1.92 -8.68 4.68
N LEU A 151 -0.67 -8.75 5.15
CA LEU A 151 -0.28 -9.60 6.26
C LEU A 151 -1.04 -9.20 7.52
N GLY A 152 -1.95 -10.05 8.00
CA GLY A 152 -2.75 -9.76 9.19
C GLY A 152 -3.85 -8.70 8.99
N ASP A 153 -4.11 -8.26 7.75
CA ASP A 153 -5.26 -7.42 7.45
C ASP A 153 -6.55 -8.20 7.71
N ILE A 154 -7.35 -7.77 8.69
CA ILE A 154 -8.58 -8.47 9.09
C ILE A 154 -9.62 -8.50 7.97
N ARG A 155 -9.59 -7.52 7.05
CA ARG A 155 -10.55 -7.44 5.94
C ARG A 155 -10.34 -8.56 4.92
N MET A 156 -9.11 -9.08 4.81
CA MET A 156 -8.80 -10.23 3.95
C MET A 156 -9.50 -11.52 4.40
N GLY A 157 -9.83 -11.66 5.69
CA GLY A 157 -10.50 -12.84 6.22
C GLY A 157 -12.03 -12.81 6.10
N PHE A 158 -12.63 -11.63 5.92
CA PHE A 158 -14.09 -11.44 5.99
C PHE A 158 -14.71 -10.82 4.73
N ALA A 159 -13.96 -10.04 3.94
CA ALA A 159 -14.55 -9.21 2.89
C ALA A 159 -13.71 -9.04 1.61
N GLU A 160 -12.44 -9.43 1.59
CA GLU A 160 -11.58 -9.29 0.40
C GLU A 160 -11.23 -10.64 -0.23
N ASP A 161 -10.87 -10.58 -1.52
CA ASP A 161 -10.58 -11.76 -2.33
C ASP A 161 -9.21 -12.37 -2.02
N SER A 162 -9.18 -13.66 -1.71
CA SER A 162 -7.96 -14.42 -1.37
C SER A 162 -6.91 -14.43 -2.48
N ARG A 163 -7.29 -14.16 -3.74
CA ARG A 163 -6.40 -14.08 -4.92
C ARG A 163 -5.99 -12.64 -5.26
N LYS A 164 -6.33 -11.66 -4.42
CA LYS A 164 -6.09 -10.24 -4.68
C LYS A 164 -4.60 -9.92 -4.88
N VAL A 165 -3.72 -10.53 -4.08
CA VAL A 165 -2.27 -10.35 -4.23
C VAL A 165 -1.80 -10.82 -5.61
N GLN A 166 -2.18 -12.03 -6.02
CA GLN A 166 -1.80 -12.61 -7.31
C GLN A 166 -2.31 -11.76 -8.48
N ARG A 167 -3.55 -11.23 -8.40
CA ARG A 167 -4.08 -10.36 -9.44
C ARG A 167 -3.40 -9.01 -9.52
N ILE A 168 -3.05 -8.40 -8.38
CA ILE A 168 -2.29 -7.15 -8.36
C ILE A 168 -0.92 -7.36 -9.00
N VAL A 169 -0.23 -8.44 -8.64
CA VAL A 169 1.07 -8.80 -9.22
C VAL A 169 0.94 -9.01 -10.72
N ALA A 170 -0.03 -9.81 -11.17
CA ALA A 170 -0.25 -10.07 -12.61
C ALA A 170 -0.55 -8.77 -13.39
N GLY A 171 -1.44 -7.92 -12.87
CA GLY A 171 -1.82 -6.66 -13.53
C GLY A 171 -0.74 -5.58 -13.49
N SER A 172 0.20 -5.65 -12.54
CA SER A 172 1.23 -4.61 -12.32
C SER A 172 2.66 -5.10 -12.51
N PHE A 173 2.85 -6.29 -13.08
CA PHE A 173 4.13 -7.00 -13.10
C PHE A 173 5.26 -6.15 -13.66
N GLN A 174 5.05 -5.54 -14.84
CA GLN A 174 6.04 -4.67 -15.49
C GLN A 174 6.34 -3.39 -14.67
N GLY A 175 5.35 -2.86 -13.95
CA GLY A 175 5.53 -1.73 -13.04
C GLY A 175 6.40 -2.11 -11.84
N LEU A 176 6.10 -3.26 -11.22
CA LEU A 176 6.88 -3.82 -10.12
C LEU A 176 8.33 -4.11 -10.55
N GLN A 177 8.53 -4.64 -11.75
CA GLN A 177 9.87 -4.83 -12.30
C GLN A 177 10.66 -3.53 -12.40
N ARG A 178 10.07 -2.47 -12.96
CA ARG A 178 10.73 -1.16 -13.09
C ARG A 178 11.08 -0.54 -11.74
N MET A 179 10.28 -0.75 -10.72
CA MET A 179 10.53 -0.21 -9.37
C MET A 179 11.58 -0.99 -8.60
N TYR A 180 11.50 -2.33 -8.59
CA TYR A 180 12.25 -3.14 -7.64
C TYR A 180 13.52 -3.77 -8.22
N ILE A 181 13.56 -4.11 -9.52
CA ILE A 181 14.74 -4.75 -10.11
C ILE A 181 16.01 -3.86 -10.04
N PRO A 182 15.95 -2.55 -10.33
CA PRO A 182 17.12 -1.68 -10.16
C PRO A 182 17.61 -1.62 -8.71
N LEU A 183 16.69 -1.66 -7.74
CA LEU A 183 17.04 -1.66 -6.32
C LEU A 183 17.75 -2.95 -5.92
N MET A 184 17.34 -4.10 -6.45
CA MET A 184 17.95 -5.40 -6.18
C MET A 184 19.42 -5.48 -6.57
N GLN A 185 19.81 -4.83 -7.67
CA GLN A 185 21.21 -4.79 -8.12
C GLN A 185 22.14 -4.09 -7.12
N GLY A 186 21.60 -3.24 -6.25
CA GLY A 186 22.35 -2.54 -5.20
C GLY A 186 22.44 -3.30 -3.86
N PHE A 187 21.82 -4.48 -3.73
CA PHE A 187 21.87 -5.25 -2.48
C PHE A 187 23.10 -6.16 -2.43
N LYS A 188 23.98 -5.90 -1.44
CA LYS A 188 25.10 -6.79 -1.12
C LYS A 188 24.57 -8.16 -0.69
N GLY A 189 25.13 -9.23 -1.27
CA GLY A 189 24.73 -10.60 -0.98
C GLY A 189 23.57 -11.13 -1.82
N LEU A 190 23.14 -10.43 -2.88
CA LEU A 190 22.14 -10.93 -3.82
C LEU A 190 22.80 -11.30 -5.15
N ALA A 191 22.70 -12.57 -5.54
CA ALA A 191 23.19 -13.08 -6.82
C ALA A 191 22.02 -13.55 -7.70
N VAL A 192 22.13 -13.40 -9.01
CA VAL A 192 21.16 -13.94 -9.96
C VAL A 192 21.75 -15.20 -10.57
N SER A 193 21.07 -16.34 -10.45
CA SER A 193 21.41 -17.49 -11.29
C SER A 193 20.49 -17.48 -12.52
N VAL A 194 21.11 -17.38 -13.68
CA VAL A 194 20.42 -17.60 -14.94
C VAL A 194 20.90 -18.97 -15.43
N LYS A 195 20.09 -20.01 -15.24
CA LYS A 195 20.30 -21.24 -16.02
C LYS A 195 19.95 -20.88 -17.46
N ALA A 196 20.90 -21.04 -18.39
CA ALA A 196 20.85 -20.58 -19.78
C ALA A 196 19.62 -21.04 -20.59
N THR A 197 18.84 -21.99 -20.07
CA THR A 197 17.65 -22.57 -20.69
C THR A 197 16.32 -22.22 -19.98
N SER A 198 16.33 -21.48 -18.86
CA SER A 198 15.10 -21.15 -18.12
C SER A 198 14.50 -19.82 -18.57
N MET A 199 13.22 -19.82 -18.93
CA MET A 199 12.42 -18.61 -19.17
C MET A 199 12.22 -17.75 -17.91
N SER A 200 12.53 -18.29 -16.72
CA SER A 200 12.43 -17.58 -15.44
C SER A 200 13.74 -17.74 -14.63
N PRO A 201 14.59 -16.71 -14.53
CA PRO A 201 15.79 -16.75 -13.70
C PRO A 201 15.41 -16.78 -12.21
N LEU A 202 16.23 -17.48 -11.41
CA LEU A 202 16.09 -17.52 -9.96
C LEU A 202 17.12 -16.58 -9.32
N TRP A 203 16.68 -15.83 -8.31
CA TRP A 203 17.59 -15.11 -7.43
C TRP A 203 18.04 -16.02 -6.31
N HIS A 204 19.31 -15.88 -5.93
CA HIS A 204 19.90 -16.47 -4.75
C HIS A 204 20.33 -15.35 -3.82
N GLN A 205 19.86 -15.40 -2.58
CA GLN A 205 20.32 -14.48 -1.54
C GLN A 205 21.25 -15.18 -0.58
N ASP A 206 22.25 -14.44 -0.13
CA ASP A 206 23.16 -14.86 0.91
C ASP A 206 22.41 -14.96 2.25
N MET A 207 22.47 -16.14 2.84
CA MET A 207 21.80 -16.47 4.10
C MET A 207 22.75 -16.43 5.29
N GLN A 208 24.01 -16.03 5.10
CA GLN A 208 24.97 -15.85 6.19
C GLN A 208 24.46 -14.83 7.22
N PRO A 209 24.67 -15.05 8.52
CA PRO A 209 24.18 -14.19 9.59
C PRO A 209 24.49 -12.71 9.38
N GLU A 210 25.66 -12.37 8.87
CA GLU A 210 26.13 -10.99 8.66
C GLU A 210 25.28 -10.26 7.61
N CYS A 211 24.93 -10.95 6.51
CA CYS A 211 24.05 -10.43 5.46
C CYS A 211 22.63 -10.23 5.99
N ARG A 212 22.12 -11.21 6.76
CA ARG A 212 20.80 -11.13 7.39
C ARG A 212 20.74 -10.01 8.43
N LEU A 213 21.82 -9.79 9.17
CA LEU A 213 21.97 -8.74 10.18
C LEU A 213 21.88 -7.36 9.53
N HIS A 214 22.62 -7.19 8.44
CA HIS A 214 22.58 -5.97 7.66
C HIS A 214 21.16 -5.66 7.17
N LEU A 215 20.43 -6.64 6.63
CA LEU A 215 19.04 -6.46 6.20
C LEU A 215 18.11 -6.09 7.36
N LEU A 216 18.17 -6.83 8.48
CA LEU A 216 17.33 -6.56 9.66
C LEU A 216 17.52 -5.12 10.15
N SER A 217 18.77 -4.67 10.23
CA SER A 217 19.07 -3.31 10.69
C SER A 217 18.53 -2.20 9.81
N ARG A 218 18.15 -2.49 8.56
CA ARG A 218 17.58 -1.54 7.60
C ARG A 218 16.05 -1.50 7.63
N LEU A 219 15.40 -2.36 8.41
CA LEU A 219 13.95 -2.34 8.58
C LEU A 219 13.44 -1.04 9.22
N PRO A 220 12.21 -0.60 8.94
CA PRO A 220 11.64 0.58 9.59
C PRO A 220 11.66 0.48 11.12
N ALA A 221 11.83 1.63 11.79
CA ALA A 221 11.93 1.70 13.25
C ALA A 221 10.73 1.03 13.96
N GLY A 222 9.51 1.20 13.43
CA GLY A 222 8.32 0.54 13.97
C GLY A 222 8.38 -0.99 13.90
N VAL A 223 8.95 -1.54 12.82
CA VAL A 223 9.15 -2.99 12.69
C VAL A 223 10.21 -3.48 13.68
N LEU A 224 11.32 -2.76 13.80
CA LEU A 224 12.38 -3.09 14.77
C LEU A 224 11.89 -3.01 16.21
N ARG A 225 11.07 -2.01 16.57
CA ARG A 225 10.41 -1.96 17.88
C ARG A 225 9.53 -3.19 18.11
N GLY A 226 8.72 -3.54 17.12
CA GLY A 226 7.87 -4.74 17.16
C GLY A 226 8.65 -6.06 17.28
N LEU A 227 9.88 -6.10 16.76
CA LEU A 227 10.80 -7.23 16.91
C LEU A 227 11.43 -7.25 18.31
N GLY A 228 12.01 -6.14 18.77
CA GLY A 228 12.67 -6.08 20.09
C GLY A 228 11.70 -6.37 21.24
N THR A 229 10.50 -5.78 21.20
CA THR A 229 9.44 -6.06 22.20
C THR A 229 9.02 -7.53 22.20
N ALA A 230 8.88 -8.17 21.03
CA ALA A 230 8.56 -9.60 20.94
C ALA A 230 9.68 -10.50 21.49
N GLN A 231 10.91 -9.97 21.59
CA GLN A 231 12.06 -10.64 22.20
C GLN A 231 12.21 -10.33 23.71
N GLY A 232 11.26 -9.57 24.30
CA GLY A 232 11.30 -9.19 25.71
C GLY A 232 12.27 -8.06 26.03
N MET A 233 12.76 -7.34 25.01
CA MET A 233 13.67 -6.21 25.22
C MET A 233 12.90 -4.99 25.73
N GLN A 234 13.45 -4.32 26.74
CA GLN A 234 13.07 -2.95 27.08
C GLN A 234 13.73 -2.01 26.09
N LEU A 235 12.92 -1.26 25.33
CA LEU A 235 13.41 -0.44 24.24
C LEU A 235 13.43 1.04 24.64
N PRO A 236 14.61 1.69 24.63
CA PRO A 236 14.70 3.13 24.87
C PRO A 236 14.16 3.95 23.68
N ASP A 237 14.09 5.26 23.86
CA ASP A 237 13.64 6.20 22.82
C ASP A 237 14.53 6.13 21.58
N THR A 238 15.86 6.14 21.76
CA THR A 238 16.84 5.89 20.70
C THR A 238 17.04 4.40 20.47
N LEU A 239 16.65 3.91 19.29
CA LEU A 239 16.74 2.49 18.96
C LEU A 239 18.16 2.05 18.61
N ASP A 240 18.70 1.10 19.38
CA ASP A 240 19.82 0.30 18.92
C ASP A 240 19.35 -0.76 17.92
N ARG A 241 19.56 -0.48 16.64
CA ARG A 241 19.11 -1.30 15.52
C ARG A 241 19.97 -2.57 15.38
N MET A 242 21.26 -2.51 15.77
CA MET A 242 22.18 -3.64 15.70
C MET A 242 21.81 -4.66 16.78
N ALA A 243 21.69 -4.21 18.04
CA ALA A 243 21.37 -5.10 19.16
C ALA A 243 20.04 -5.85 18.96
N ILE A 244 19.01 -5.17 18.42
CA ILE A 244 17.74 -5.84 18.08
C ILE A 244 17.95 -6.88 16.98
N ALA A 245 18.72 -6.55 15.93
CA ALA A 245 18.95 -7.44 14.80
C ALA A 245 19.74 -8.69 15.22
N GLU A 246 20.79 -8.54 16.03
CA GLU A 246 21.60 -9.64 16.59
C GLU A 246 20.72 -10.59 17.40
N ARG A 247 19.93 -10.05 18.33
CA ARG A 247 19.01 -10.84 19.16
C ARG A 247 17.97 -11.63 18.35
N VAL A 248 17.54 -11.08 17.21
CA VAL A 248 16.59 -11.76 16.32
C VAL A 248 17.28 -12.91 15.55
N ILE A 249 18.53 -12.73 15.13
CA ILE A 249 19.33 -13.74 14.43
C ILE A 249 19.71 -14.91 15.34
N GLU A 250 20.10 -14.64 16.59
CA GLU A 250 20.45 -15.67 17.58
C GLU A 250 19.36 -16.74 17.74
N ARG A 251 18.08 -16.39 17.50
CA ARG A 251 16.95 -17.32 17.58
C ARG A 251 16.70 -18.12 16.30
N GLY A 252 17.37 -17.80 15.18
CA GLY A 252 17.28 -18.53 13.90
C GLY A 252 15.88 -18.54 13.27
N ARG A 253 15.06 -17.52 13.52
CA ARG A 253 13.65 -17.43 13.06
C ARG A 253 13.29 -16.05 12.55
N GLU A 254 14.26 -15.30 12.05
CA GLU A 254 14.13 -13.90 11.68
C GLU A 254 13.04 -13.67 10.64
N GLY A 255 12.91 -14.50 9.60
CA GLY A 255 11.84 -14.36 8.61
C GLY A 255 10.43 -14.49 9.20
N ARG A 256 10.24 -15.41 10.16
CA ARG A 256 8.97 -15.56 10.89
C ARG A 256 8.73 -14.39 11.85
N ALA A 257 9.78 -13.91 12.52
CA ALA A 257 9.71 -12.77 13.41
C ALA A 257 9.31 -11.49 12.65
N VAL A 258 9.95 -11.21 11.51
CA VAL A 258 9.61 -10.07 10.63
C VAL A 258 8.16 -10.17 10.16
N ARG A 259 7.73 -11.33 9.66
CA ARG A 259 6.34 -11.56 9.25
C ARG A 259 5.35 -11.27 10.37
N SER A 260 5.62 -11.76 11.58
CA SER A 260 4.77 -11.55 12.75
C SER A 260 4.71 -10.08 13.19
N ALA A 261 5.85 -9.38 13.19
CA ALA A 261 5.94 -7.96 13.52
C ALA A 261 5.13 -7.09 12.54
N ILE A 262 5.32 -7.30 11.22
CA ILE A 262 4.56 -6.61 10.18
C ILE A 262 3.07 -6.92 10.30
N ALA A 263 2.71 -8.20 10.48
CA ALA A 263 1.31 -8.61 10.60
C ALA A 263 0.60 -7.95 11.79
N ARG A 264 1.30 -7.69 12.89
CA ARG A 264 0.75 -6.99 14.06
C ARG A 264 0.47 -5.51 13.75
N ILE A 265 1.40 -4.84 13.07
CA ILE A 265 1.27 -3.43 12.65
C ILE A 265 0.08 -3.28 11.72
N VAL A 266 0.02 -4.10 10.67
CA VAL A 266 -1.06 -4.08 9.68
C VAL A 266 -2.40 -4.43 10.32
N ARG A 267 -2.45 -5.41 11.23
CA ARG A 267 -3.69 -5.76 11.94
C ARG A 267 -4.21 -4.61 12.80
N ALA A 268 -3.34 -3.91 13.52
CA ALA A 268 -3.74 -2.76 14.32
C ALA A 268 -4.35 -1.65 13.44
N SER A 269 -3.69 -1.32 12.34
CA SER A 269 -4.17 -0.33 11.36
C SER A 269 -5.49 -0.77 10.70
N SER A 270 -5.58 -2.03 10.26
CA SER A 270 -6.78 -2.55 9.60
C SER A 270 -8.00 -2.60 10.54
N ARG A 271 -7.80 -2.90 11.84
CA ARG A 271 -8.87 -2.81 12.85
C ARG A 271 -9.40 -1.39 13.00
N GLN A 272 -8.52 -0.39 13.08
CA GLN A 272 -8.92 1.01 13.14
C GLN A 272 -9.69 1.41 11.87
N GLN A 273 -9.21 0.99 10.70
CA GLN A 273 -9.90 1.26 9.42
C GLN A 273 -11.27 0.58 9.32
N ALA A 274 -11.43 -0.65 9.83
CA ALA A 274 -12.70 -1.35 9.82
C ALA A 274 -13.71 -0.71 10.78
N LEU A 275 -13.28 -0.36 12.00
CA LEU A 275 -14.11 0.33 12.99
C LEU A 275 -14.56 1.69 12.47
N ALA A 276 -13.63 2.46 11.90
CA ALA A 276 -13.92 3.70 11.22
C ALA A 276 -14.93 3.51 10.08
N GLY A 277 -14.72 2.51 9.23
CA GLY A 277 -15.63 2.19 8.13
C GLY A 277 -17.06 1.88 8.60
N LEU A 278 -17.21 1.19 9.74
CA LEU A 278 -18.50 0.91 10.38
C LEU A 278 -19.14 2.18 10.95
N LEU A 279 -18.37 3.02 11.63
CA LEU A 279 -18.85 4.30 12.18
C LEU A 279 -19.28 5.27 11.07
N MET A 280 -18.55 5.29 9.95
CA MET A 280 -18.88 6.09 8.77
C MET A 280 -20.03 5.50 7.93
N ALA A 281 -20.45 4.25 8.18
CA ALA A 281 -21.47 3.57 7.38
C ALA A 281 -22.94 3.94 7.71
N GLY A 282 -23.20 4.88 8.62
CA GLY A 282 -24.56 5.28 8.98
C GLY A 282 -25.33 6.02 7.88
N ILE A 283 -26.24 5.28 7.22
CA ILE A 283 -27.44 5.65 6.42
C ILE A 283 -27.22 6.60 5.22
N PRO A 284 -27.53 6.28 3.94
CA PRO A 284 -27.62 5.02 3.18
C PRO A 284 -26.58 4.91 2.03
N ALA A 285 -25.73 5.92 1.80
CA ALA A 285 -24.77 5.93 0.67
C ALA A 285 -23.61 4.94 0.86
N SER A 286 -23.14 4.78 2.10
CA SER A 286 -22.06 3.86 2.49
C SER A 286 -22.47 2.38 2.38
N VAL A 287 -23.76 2.07 2.59
CA VAL A 287 -24.31 0.71 2.45
C VAL A 287 -24.19 0.22 1.01
N ARG A 288 -24.43 1.09 0.03
CA ARG A 288 -24.31 0.72 -1.39
C ARG A 288 -22.85 0.42 -1.79
N TYR A 289 -21.88 1.16 -1.23
CA TYR A 289 -20.44 0.92 -1.46
C TYR A 289 -19.93 -0.35 -0.76
N LEU A 290 -20.32 -0.58 0.49
CA LEU A 290 -20.02 -1.83 1.23
C LEU A 290 -20.66 -3.04 0.54
N TRP A 291 -21.92 -2.92 0.11
CA TRP A 291 -22.63 -3.96 -0.65
C TRP A 291 -21.94 -4.30 -1.96
N GLN A 292 -21.43 -3.31 -2.71
CA GLN A 292 -20.63 -3.52 -3.91
C GLN A 292 -19.27 -4.21 -3.65
N LYS A 293 -18.69 -4.08 -2.46
CA LYS A 293 -17.50 -4.85 -2.07
C LYS A 293 -17.86 -6.26 -1.63
N MET A 294 -18.92 -6.44 -0.84
CA MET A 294 -19.38 -7.76 -0.40
C MET A 294 -19.88 -8.63 -1.57
N SER A 295 -20.55 -8.04 -2.56
CA SER A 295 -20.96 -8.77 -3.77
C SER A 295 -19.77 -9.30 -4.58
N LYS A 296 -18.60 -8.65 -4.51
CA LYS A 296 -17.36 -9.13 -5.17
C LYS A 296 -16.77 -10.36 -4.47
N ALA A 297 -16.99 -10.52 -3.17
CA ALA A 297 -16.53 -11.68 -2.41
C ALA A 297 -17.44 -12.90 -2.64
N TRP A 298 -18.75 -12.69 -2.86
CA TRP A 298 -19.73 -13.78 -2.99
C TRP A 298 -19.88 -14.34 -4.40
N HIS A 299 -19.57 -13.54 -5.43
CA HIS A 299 -19.51 -13.98 -6.82
C HIS A 299 -18.13 -13.69 -7.42
N PRO A 300 -17.11 -14.54 -7.14
CA PRO A 300 -15.88 -14.50 -7.92
C PRO A 300 -16.26 -14.76 -9.38
N ALA A 301 -15.92 -13.83 -10.27
CA ALA A 301 -16.20 -13.98 -11.69
C ALA A 301 -15.64 -15.32 -12.20
N GLY A 302 -16.56 -16.20 -12.62
CA GLY A 302 -16.34 -17.25 -13.61
C GLY A 302 -15.41 -18.39 -13.24
N THR A 303 -15.97 -19.44 -12.64
CA THR A 303 -15.60 -20.81 -12.99
C THR A 303 -15.86 -20.97 -14.50
N ILE A 304 -14.80 -21.17 -15.28
CA ILE A 304 -14.91 -21.61 -16.67
C ILE A 304 -15.45 -23.04 -16.62
N ARG A 305 -16.63 -23.27 -17.19
CA ARG A 305 -16.99 -24.57 -17.77
C ARG A 305 -16.59 -24.53 -19.24
#